data_AF-A0A1H0E0W4-F1
#
_entry.id   AF-A0A1H0E0W4-F1
#
_cell.length_a   1.000
_cell.length_b   1.000
_cell.length_c   1.000
_cell.angle_alpha   90.00
_cell.angle_beta   90.00
_cell.angle_gamma   90.00
#
_symmetry.space_group_name_H-M   'P 1'
#
loop_
_entity.id
_entity.type
_entity.pdbx_description
1 polymer ?
#
loop_
_entity_poly.entity_id
_entity_poly.type
_entity_poly.pdbx_seq_one_letter_code
_entity_poly.pdbx_strand_id
1 'polypeptide(L)'
;MAENQKRSLGLFWIIALLAGGGAAFLLFSDSFTEQEEQNNSRSPESAEEESMEPHSQGILKTNLDFTIEDFAAEARNLEGAPFSSGGNHPDEGFNTSGFVQYVYEEATGIRMPRISAHQYDLGEDVGREYLQMGDVVFFQAETLMSGIYMEDDEFMTATESDGVITLNLEEDAFWNDNYIGAKRLEENEIESLHPGTYSDHENPVVREAMNYLGTPYEFGGDTLEAFDCSYFIQEVFREHKDVYLPRVTLNQFEVGEDIEEDDIRPGDVLYFSDIDAADDMREDGEVTHAGIYVGNNFMIHASRTEEMTQISFLNDYWSENFTGAKRFDDMTLDGAAPAVEEAASHLNIPYASGGNHPEEGFNPIGFVSYVYEKAGTGTLPSTAEQLWESGNAVEKENLQPEDIVFFDGETNLLPGIYAGHDLFIIATPSSGITIRHLEYSDYFSDLYIGARRF
;
A
#
# COMPACT_ATOMS: atom_id res chain seq x y z
N MET A 1 -4.32 -41.01 -35.95
CA MET A 1 -3.88 -42.41 -35.78
C MET A 1 -3.59 -42.57 -34.29
N ALA A 2 -4.58 -42.95 -33.49
CA ALA A 2 -4.80 -44.31 -32.96
C ALA A 2 -3.62 -44.78 -32.08
N GLU A 3 -3.74 -45.31 -30.86
CA GLU A 3 -4.81 -45.63 -29.90
C GLU A 3 -4.10 -46.27 -28.66
N ASN A 4 -4.79 -46.40 -27.53
CA ASN A 4 -4.50 -47.23 -26.33
C ASN A 4 -3.48 -46.68 -25.30
N GLN A 5 -3.69 -46.77 -23.98
CA GLN A 5 -4.60 -47.63 -23.20
C GLN A 5 -4.82 -47.06 -21.77
N LYS A 6 -6.07 -47.04 -21.30
CA LYS A 6 -6.45 -47.00 -19.87
C LYS A 6 -6.46 -48.43 -19.29
N ARG A 7 -6.11 -48.56 -18.01
CA ARG A 7 -6.49 -49.63 -17.05
C ARG A 7 -7.05 -48.89 -15.82
N SER A 8 -8.00 -49.33 -15.00
CA SER A 8 -8.79 -50.56 -14.81
C SER A 8 -9.80 -50.17 -13.71
N LEU A 9 -11.12 -50.17 -13.95
CA LEU A 9 -12.08 -51.24 -13.61
C LEU A 9 -12.33 -51.46 -12.10
N GLY A 10 -13.60 -51.25 -11.75
CA GLY A 10 -14.29 -51.65 -10.51
C GLY A 10 -15.81 -51.71 -10.75
N LEU A 11 -16.28 -52.79 -11.39
CA LEU A 11 -17.68 -53.15 -11.67
C LEU A 11 -18.48 -53.39 -10.37
N PHE A 12 -19.78 -53.10 -10.35
CA PHE A 12 -20.83 -54.15 -10.37
C PHE A 12 -22.25 -53.58 -10.62
N TRP A 13 -22.99 -54.31 -11.46
CA TRP A 13 -24.39 -54.12 -11.92
C TRP A 13 -25.41 -54.54 -10.82
N ILE A 14 -26.71 -54.17 -10.80
CA ILE A 14 -27.80 -54.70 -11.66
C ILE A 14 -29.13 -53.91 -11.44
N ILE A 15 -29.74 -53.59 -12.58
CA ILE A 15 -31.14 -53.32 -13.02
C ILE A 15 -32.31 -53.77 -12.11
N ALA A 16 -33.35 -52.92 -11.94
CA ALA A 16 -34.76 -53.23 -12.29
C ALA A 16 -35.72 -52.03 -12.10
N LEU A 17 -36.73 -51.97 -12.96
CA LEU A 17 -37.66 -50.88 -13.27
C LEU A 17 -39.09 -51.34 -12.92
N LEU A 18 -39.95 -50.41 -12.45
CA LEU A 18 -41.43 -50.31 -12.63
C LEU A 18 -42.30 -50.17 -11.36
N ALA A 19 -42.95 -49.00 -11.31
CA ALA A 19 -44.39 -48.72 -11.14
C ALA A 19 -45.16 -49.11 -9.85
N GLY A 20 -45.88 -48.12 -9.32
CA GLY A 20 -47.29 -48.28 -8.90
C GLY A 20 -47.62 -47.86 -7.46
N GLY A 21 -48.46 -46.83 -7.32
CA GLY A 21 -48.88 -46.23 -6.05
C GLY A 21 -49.72 -47.11 -5.09
N GLY A 22 -49.96 -46.57 -3.89
CA GLY A 22 -51.12 -46.95 -3.06
C GLY A 22 -50.87 -47.23 -1.58
N ALA A 23 -50.89 -46.16 -0.77
CA ALA A 23 -51.42 -46.02 0.59
C ALA A 23 -51.26 -47.10 1.69
N ALA A 24 -50.72 -46.59 2.82
CA ALA A 24 -51.10 -46.80 4.23
C ALA A 24 -50.54 -48.00 5.00
N PHE A 25 -49.63 -47.72 5.95
CA PHE A 25 -49.75 -48.23 7.34
C PHE A 25 -49.03 -47.32 8.34
N LEU A 26 -49.70 -47.07 9.46
CA LEU A 26 -49.34 -46.25 10.61
C LEU A 26 -48.16 -46.83 11.40
N LEU A 27 -47.30 -45.98 12.00
CA LEU A 27 -47.21 -45.77 13.46
C LEU A 27 -45.98 -44.91 13.85
N PHE A 28 -46.22 -44.04 14.83
CA PHE A 28 -45.35 -43.06 15.49
C PHE A 28 -44.03 -43.63 16.05
N SER A 29 -42.92 -42.88 15.95
CA SER A 29 -42.37 -42.09 17.09
C SER A 29 -41.01 -41.45 16.75
N ASP A 30 -40.96 -40.13 16.94
CA ASP A 30 -39.87 -39.16 17.17
C ASP A 30 -38.40 -39.58 16.99
N SER A 31 -37.67 -38.83 16.16
CA SER A 31 -36.80 -37.72 16.63
C SER A 31 -35.99 -37.12 15.48
N PHE A 32 -35.73 -35.81 15.61
CA PHE A 32 -35.02 -34.88 14.70
C PHE A 32 -35.89 -34.05 13.75
N THR A 33 -36.30 -32.90 14.30
CA THR A 33 -36.79 -31.70 13.65
C THR A 33 -35.69 -31.05 12.79
N GLU A 34 -35.92 -30.98 11.49
CA GLU A 34 -35.50 -29.84 10.66
C GLU A 34 -36.40 -28.66 11.04
N GLN A 35 -35.84 -27.58 11.56
CA GLN A 35 -36.53 -26.29 11.63
C GLN A 35 -36.13 -25.47 10.43
N GLU A 36 -37.16 -25.11 9.66
CA GLU A 36 -37.17 -24.08 8.63
C GLU A 36 -36.42 -22.83 9.07
N GLU A 37 -35.47 -22.39 8.25
CA GLU A 37 -34.91 -21.04 8.30
C GLU A 37 -36.07 -20.04 8.15
N GLN A 38 -36.47 -19.47 9.28
CA GLN A 38 -37.27 -18.26 9.28
C GLN A 38 -36.42 -17.14 8.72
N ASN A 39 -36.66 -16.89 7.44
CA ASN A 39 -36.32 -15.69 6.72
C ASN A 39 -36.96 -14.50 7.44
N ASN A 40 -36.26 -13.96 8.44
CA ASN A 40 -36.68 -12.77 9.15
C ASN A 40 -36.31 -11.57 8.27
N SER A 41 -37.17 -11.29 7.29
CA SER A 41 -37.19 -9.99 6.62
C SER A 41 -37.55 -8.94 7.68
N ARG A 42 -36.54 -8.43 8.38
CA ARG A 42 -36.65 -7.12 9.00
C ARG A 42 -36.79 -6.14 7.84
N SER A 43 -38.01 -5.68 7.62
CA SER A 43 -38.24 -4.37 7.04
C SER A 43 -37.32 -3.38 7.76
N PRO A 44 -36.72 -2.39 7.07
CA PRO A 44 -35.98 -1.36 7.77
C PRO A 44 -36.99 -0.62 8.65
N GLU A 45 -36.95 -0.96 9.93
CA GLU A 45 -37.51 -0.16 10.99
C GLU A 45 -36.72 1.14 10.89
N SER A 46 -37.42 2.21 10.52
CA SER A 46 -36.87 3.56 10.41
C SER A 46 -35.96 3.82 11.59
N ALA A 47 -34.65 3.83 11.34
CA ALA A 47 -33.73 4.46 12.25
C ALA A 47 -34.25 5.90 12.39
N GLU A 48 -34.75 6.23 13.57
CA GLU A 48 -34.86 7.63 13.95
C GLU A 48 -33.43 8.17 13.79
N GLU A 49 -33.22 9.03 12.79
CA GLU A 49 -32.01 9.84 12.69
C GLU A 49 -31.87 10.53 14.05
N GLU A 50 -30.99 10.02 14.92
CA GLU A 50 -30.46 10.86 15.99
C GLU A 50 -29.68 11.94 15.26
N SER A 51 -30.32 13.08 15.04
CA SER A 51 -29.63 14.25 14.51
C SER A 51 -28.55 14.63 15.50
N MET A 52 -27.32 14.22 15.20
CA MET A 52 -26.17 14.56 16.01
C MET A 52 -25.80 16.00 15.69
N GLU A 53 -25.88 16.85 16.72
CA GLU A 53 -25.28 18.18 16.68
C GLU A 53 -23.75 18.00 16.63
N PRO A 54 -23.10 18.40 15.52
CA PRO A 54 -21.67 18.18 15.33
C PRO A 54 -20.84 18.98 16.35
N HIS A 55 -19.74 18.40 16.82
CA HIS A 55 -18.81 19.04 17.74
C HIS A 55 -17.77 19.90 17.02
N SER A 56 -17.38 19.50 15.82
CA SER A 56 -16.48 20.19 14.91
C SER A 56 -17.16 21.38 14.25
N GLN A 57 -16.35 22.40 13.99
CA GLN A 57 -16.72 23.52 13.11
C GLN A 57 -16.12 23.33 11.71
N GLY A 58 -15.50 22.17 11.45
CA GLY A 58 -14.87 21.83 10.18
C GLY A 58 -13.89 22.91 9.74
N ILE A 59 -13.90 23.16 8.43
CA ILE A 59 -12.99 24.12 7.80
C ILE A 59 -13.25 25.58 8.25
N LEU A 60 -14.42 25.90 8.85
CA LEU A 60 -14.77 27.26 9.28
C LEU A 60 -13.91 27.80 10.43
N LYS A 61 -13.25 26.92 11.19
CA LYS A 61 -12.47 27.30 12.37
C LYS A 61 -11.09 26.63 12.36
N THR A 62 -10.36 26.86 11.30
CA THR A 62 -8.99 26.37 11.12
C THR A 62 -7.99 27.53 11.14
N ASN A 63 -6.70 27.21 11.29
CA ASN A 63 -5.61 28.19 11.16
C ASN A 63 -5.04 28.23 9.72
N LEU A 64 -5.79 27.70 8.74
CA LEU A 64 -5.39 27.67 7.34
C LEU A 64 -5.53 29.07 6.72
N ASP A 65 -4.72 29.36 5.69
CA ASP A 65 -4.67 30.66 5.02
C ASP A 65 -5.74 30.77 3.91
N PHE A 66 -7.02 30.67 4.28
CA PHE A 66 -8.17 30.84 3.38
C PHE A 66 -9.38 31.43 4.13
N THR A 67 -10.39 31.90 3.39
CA THR A 67 -11.71 32.25 3.95
C THR A 67 -12.80 31.33 3.40
N ILE A 68 -13.91 31.18 4.14
CA ILE A 68 -15.04 30.38 3.63
C ILE A 68 -15.62 30.98 2.34
N GLU A 69 -15.53 32.30 2.18
CA GLU A 69 -15.89 32.97 0.93
C GLU A 69 -14.97 32.59 -0.23
N ASP A 70 -13.67 32.42 0.01
CA ASP A 70 -12.72 31.95 -1.01
C ASP A 70 -13.03 30.49 -1.40
N PHE A 71 -13.33 29.64 -0.42
CA PHE A 71 -13.75 28.25 -0.66
C PHE A 71 -15.02 28.19 -1.51
N ALA A 72 -16.03 28.99 -1.16
CA ALA A 72 -17.27 29.06 -1.92
C ALA A 72 -17.05 29.62 -3.34
N ALA A 73 -16.14 30.58 -3.48
CA ALA A 73 -15.79 31.15 -4.77
C ALA A 73 -15.11 30.10 -5.65
N GLU A 74 -14.22 29.27 -5.10
CA GLU A 74 -13.56 28.19 -5.84
C GLU A 74 -14.58 27.19 -6.39
N ALA A 75 -15.48 26.69 -5.54
CA ALA A 75 -16.56 25.80 -5.97
C ALA A 75 -17.42 26.41 -7.10
N ARG A 76 -17.85 27.67 -6.93
CA ARG A 76 -18.72 28.38 -7.88
C ARG A 76 -18.02 28.70 -9.21
N ASN A 77 -16.70 28.93 -9.20
CA ASN A 77 -15.93 29.18 -10.42
C ASN A 77 -15.89 27.97 -11.36
N LEU A 78 -16.12 26.77 -10.81
CA LEU A 78 -16.14 25.52 -11.56
C LEU A 78 -17.51 25.19 -12.14
N GLU A 79 -18.55 25.98 -11.87
CA GLU A 79 -19.90 25.74 -12.41
C GLU A 79 -19.90 25.65 -13.94
N GLY A 80 -20.45 24.55 -14.47
CA GLY A 80 -20.44 24.19 -15.88
C GLY A 80 -19.18 23.48 -16.38
N ALA A 81 -18.18 23.22 -15.53
CA ALA A 81 -17.05 22.35 -15.90
C ALA A 81 -17.57 20.95 -16.28
N PRO A 82 -17.03 20.31 -17.33
CA PRO A 82 -17.62 19.09 -17.89
C PRO A 82 -17.54 17.92 -16.91
N PHE A 83 -18.44 16.94 -17.07
CA PHE A 83 -18.32 15.67 -16.37
C PHE A 83 -17.34 14.74 -17.06
N SER A 84 -16.54 14.02 -16.26
CA SER A 84 -15.68 12.93 -16.70
C SER A 84 -15.64 11.86 -15.61
N SER A 85 -15.93 10.60 -15.93
CA SER A 85 -16.08 9.52 -14.93
C SER A 85 -14.82 9.27 -14.09
N GLY A 86 -13.63 9.52 -14.64
CA GLY A 86 -12.34 9.46 -13.94
C GLY A 86 -11.72 10.84 -13.68
N GLY A 87 -12.42 11.93 -14.01
CA GLY A 87 -11.87 13.27 -13.95
C GLY A 87 -11.85 13.88 -12.55
N ASN A 88 -10.83 14.70 -12.30
CA ASN A 88 -10.59 15.43 -11.06
C ASN A 88 -10.00 16.83 -11.31
N HIS A 89 -10.12 17.36 -12.53
CA HIS A 89 -9.51 18.63 -12.93
C HIS A 89 -10.40 19.38 -13.93
N PRO A 90 -10.51 20.72 -13.89
CA PRO A 90 -11.44 21.46 -14.75
C PRO A 90 -11.19 21.30 -16.26
N ASP A 91 -9.93 21.07 -16.66
CA ASP A 91 -9.56 20.90 -18.07
C ASP A 91 -10.04 19.56 -18.67
N GLU A 92 -10.15 18.52 -17.83
CA GLU A 92 -10.55 17.16 -18.24
C GLU A 92 -12.01 16.86 -17.87
N GLY A 93 -12.53 17.61 -16.89
CA GLY A 93 -13.81 17.42 -16.26
C GLY A 93 -13.70 16.72 -14.92
N PHE A 94 -14.84 16.60 -14.25
CA PHE A 94 -14.95 16.05 -12.90
C PHE A 94 -15.92 14.88 -12.84
N ASN A 95 -15.65 13.91 -11.96
CA ASN A 95 -16.69 13.14 -11.30
C ASN A 95 -17.05 13.78 -9.95
N THR A 96 -18.02 13.20 -9.24
CA THR A 96 -18.55 13.74 -7.98
C THR A 96 -17.46 13.93 -6.92
N SER A 97 -16.70 12.87 -6.62
CA SER A 97 -15.62 12.91 -5.62
C SER A 97 -14.40 13.71 -6.06
N GLY A 98 -14.08 13.72 -7.36
CA GLY A 98 -12.99 14.50 -7.93
C GLY A 98 -13.26 16.01 -7.88
N PHE A 99 -14.52 16.43 -8.02
CA PHE A 99 -14.93 17.82 -7.77
C PHE A 99 -14.72 18.20 -6.30
N VAL A 100 -15.19 17.37 -5.36
CA VAL A 100 -15.00 17.62 -3.92
C VAL A 100 -13.51 17.73 -3.58
N GLN A 101 -12.72 16.77 -4.07
CA GLN A 101 -11.27 16.74 -3.86
C GLN A 101 -10.59 18.02 -4.36
N TYR A 102 -10.88 18.41 -5.61
CA TYR A 102 -10.26 19.57 -6.22
C TYR A 102 -10.59 20.87 -5.47
N VAL A 103 -11.85 21.10 -5.11
CA VAL A 103 -12.25 22.32 -4.38
C VAL A 103 -11.56 22.38 -3.02
N TYR A 104 -11.53 21.28 -2.27
CA TYR A 104 -10.83 21.22 -1.00
C TYR A 104 -9.33 21.49 -1.17
N GLU A 105 -8.67 20.86 -2.13
CA GLU A 105 -7.24 21.05 -2.37
C GLU A 105 -6.91 22.49 -2.79
N GLU A 106 -7.60 23.03 -3.79
CA GLU A 106 -7.30 24.37 -4.31
C GLU A 106 -7.67 25.49 -3.34
N ALA A 107 -8.77 25.35 -2.60
CA ALA A 107 -9.20 26.39 -1.67
C ALA A 107 -8.46 26.34 -0.32
N THR A 108 -8.08 25.15 0.15
CA THR A 108 -7.61 24.97 1.54
C THR A 108 -6.25 24.27 1.67
N GLY A 109 -5.76 23.62 0.60
CA GLY A 109 -4.58 22.74 0.65
C GLY A 109 -4.85 21.34 1.23
N ILE A 110 -6.09 21.04 1.66
CA ILE A 110 -6.48 19.73 2.19
C ILE A 110 -6.60 18.74 1.02
N ARG A 111 -5.88 17.62 1.10
CA ARG A 111 -5.96 16.55 0.10
C ARG A 111 -6.98 15.50 0.49
N MET A 112 -8.22 15.71 0.07
CA MET A 112 -9.29 14.72 0.27
C MET A 112 -9.00 13.43 -0.52
N PRO A 113 -9.49 12.27 -0.04
CA PRO A 113 -9.44 11.02 -0.79
C PRO A 113 -10.09 11.14 -2.18
N ARG A 114 -9.57 10.39 -3.17
CA ARG A 114 -10.01 10.49 -4.57
C ARG A 114 -11.37 9.84 -4.79
N ILE A 115 -11.72 8.81 -4.03
CA ILE A 115 -13.03 8.13 -4.10
C ILE A 115 -14.02 8.54 -2.99
N SER A 116 -15.31 8.57 -3.32
CA SER A 116 -16.37 8.98 -2.38
C SER A 116 -16.45 8.09 -1.12
N ALA A 117 -16.12 6.79 -1.22
CA ALA A 117 -16.15 5.88 -0.09
C ALA A 117 -15.16 6.30 1.00
N HIS A 118 -13.92 6.59 0.62
CA HIS A 118 -12.91 7.06 1.57
C HIS A 118 -13.19 8.49 2.05
N GLN A 119 -13.86 9.34 1.25
CA GLN A 119 -14.36 10.62 1.74
C GLN A 119 -15.44 10.45 2.82
N TYR A 120 -16.26 9.41 2.73
CA TYR A 120 -17.32 9.10 3.70
C TYR A 120 -16.79 8.51 5.02
N ASP A 121 -15.59 7.91 4.98
CA ASP A 121 -14.94 7.39 6.19
C ASP A 121 -14.33 8.49 7.07
N LEU A 122 -14.28 9.73 6.56
CA LEU A 122 -13.78 10.89 7.27
C LEU A 122 -14.90 11.68 7.93
N GLY A 123 -14.56 12.35 9.03
CA GLY A 123 -15.42 13.32 9.70
C GLY A 123 -16.53 12.70 10.54
N GLU A 124 -17.12 13.55 11.37
CA GLU A 124 -18.32 13.20 12.13
C GLU A 124 -19.57 13.32 11.28
N ASP A 125 -20.61 12.55 11.63
CA ASP A 125 -21.93 12.67 11.02
C ASP A 125 -22.58 14.01 11.36
N VAL A 126 -23.14 14.67 10.34
CA VAL A 126 -23.83 15.95 10.49
C VAL A 126 -25.31 15.77 10.18
N GLY A 127 -26.16 16.04 11.17
CA GLY A 127 -27.61 16.14 10.96
C GLY A 127 -27.94 17.27 9.98
N ARG A 128 -28.94 17.06 9.13
CA ARG A 128 -29.31 17.98 8.04
C ARG A 128 -29.55 19.41 8.51
N GLU A 129 -30.16 19.60 9.68
CA GLU A 129 -30.43 20.91 10.27
C GLU A 129 -29.17 21.66 10.75
N TYR A 130 -28.04 20.96 10.83
CA TYR A 130 -26.75 21.49 11.26
C TYR A 130 -25.76 21.66 10.11
N LEU A 131 -26.18 21.38 8.87
CA LEU A 131 -25.34 21.54 7.69
C LEU A 131 -24.79 22.97 7.59
N GLN A 132 -23.52 23.06 7.28
CA GLN A 132 -22.83 24.31 7.02
C GLN A 132 -22.00 24.20 5.75
N MET A 133 -21.66 25.35 5.18
CA MET A 133 -20.83 25.42 4.00
C MET A 133 -19.53 24.63 4.17
N GLY A 134 -19.22 23.81 3.19
CA GLY A 134 -18.05 22.93 3.20
C GLY A 134 -18.33 21.51 3.68
N ASP A 135 -19.42 21.24 4.41
CA ASP A 135 -19.77 19.85 4.75
C ASP A 135 -19.93 19.02 3.47
N VAL A 136 -19.44 17.77 3.51
CA VAL A 136 -19.53 16.87 2.37
C VAL A 136 -20.84 16.09 2.49
N VAL A 137 -21.74 16.27 1.52
CA VAL A 137 -23.03 15.56 1.46
C VAL A 137 -22.87 14.30 0.61
N PHE A 138 -23.55 13.23 1.00
CA PHE A 138 -23.41 11.92 0.37
C PHE A 138 -24.73 11.33 -0.09
N PHE A 139 -24.66 10.63 -1.22
CA PHE A 139 -25.81 10.04 -1.88
C PHE A 139 -25.52 8.62 -2.36
N GLN A 140 -26.41 7.68 -2.04
CA GLN A 140 -26.28 6.29 -2.44
C GLN A 140 -27.20 5.98 -3.63
N ALA A 141 -26.63 5.96 -4.83
CA ALA A 141 -27.31 5.49 -6.05
C ALA A 141 -26.68 4.16 -6.51
N GLU A 142 -26.37 4.03 -7.81
CA GLU A 142 -25.58 2.89 -8.32
C GLU A 142 -24.19 2.84 -7.70
N THR A 143 -23.60 4.01 -7.43
CA THR A 143 -22.37 4.21 -6.69
C THR A 143 -22.58 5.25 -5.60
N LEU A 144 -21.64 5.31 -4.65
CA LEU A 144 -21.61 6.36 -3.65
C LEU A 144 -21.10 7.66 -4.28
N MET A 145 -21.87 8.72 -4.15
CA MET A 145 -21.58 10.05 -4.69
C MET A 145 -21.39 11.05 -3.56
N SER A 146 -20.53 12.04 -3.78
CA SER A 146 -20.32 13.15 -2.85
C SER A 146 -20.59 14.52 -3.50
N GLY A 147 -20.85 15.51 -2.67
CA GLY A 147 -21.02 16.91 -3.05
C GLY A 147 -20.65 17.83 -1.91
N ILE A 148 -20.52 19.12 -2.20
CA ILE A 148 -20.19 20.15 -1.21
C ILE A 148 -21.46 20.91 -0.85
N TYR A 149 -21.86 20.88 0.41
CA TYR A 149 -22.93 21.73 0.90
C TYR A 149 -22.53 23.20 0.83
N MET A 150 -23.44 24.03 0.33
CA MET A 150 -23.24 25.47 0.19
C MET A 150 -24.01 26.23 1.28
N GLU A 151 -25.28 26.54 1.04
CA GLU A 151 -26.18 27.25 1.93
C GLU A 151 -27.64 27.00 1.52
N ASP A 152 -28.61 27.23 2.39
CA ASP A 152 -30.06 27.16 2.06
C ASP A 152 -30.50 25.86 1.34
N ASP A 153 -30.02 24.70 1.81
CA ASP A 153 -30.23 23.36 1.21
C ASP A 153 -29.61 23.17 -0.19
N GLU A 154 -28.84 24.13 -0.68
CA GLU A 154 -28.08 24.00 -1.91
C GLU A 154 -26.75 23.27 -1.69
N PHE A 155 -26.38 22.43 -2.65
CA PHE A 155 -25.09 21.77 -2.70
C PHE A 155 -24.57 21.74 -4.14
N MET A 156 -23.25 21.64 -4.31
CA MET A 156 -22.61 21.52 -5.62
C MET A 156 -22.00 20.13 -5.81
N THR A 157 -22.13 19.59 -7.02
CA THR A 157 -21.47 18.35 -7.45
C THR A 157 -21.37 18.29 -8.98
N ALA A 158 -20.72 17.27 -9.52
CA ALA A 158 -20.60 17.03 -10.96
C ALA A 158 -21.58 15.94 -11.43
N THR A 159 -22.33 16.22 -12.50
CA THR A 159 -23.34 15.31 -13.07
C THR A 159 -23.08 15.02 -14.53
N GLU A 160 -23.43 13.83 -15.01
CA GLU A 160 -23.25 13.44 -16.42
C GLU A 160 -23.95 14.39 -17.42
N SER A 161 -25.08 14.99 -17.04
CA SER A 161 -25.88 15.84 -17.93
C SER A 161 -25.39 17.28 -18.00
N ASP A 162 -25.01 17.85 -16.86
CA ASP A 162 -24.81 19.29 -16.73
C ASP A 162 -23.40 19.68 -16.27
N GLY A 163 -22.54 18.69 -15.99
CA GLY A 163 -21.23 18.95 -15.41
C GLY A 163 -21.36 19.39 -13.96
N VAL A 164 -20.44 20.24 -13.49
CA VAL A 164 -20.52 20.86 -12.16
C VAL A 164 -21.75 21.77 -12.10
N ILE A 165 -22.64 21.51 -11.16
CA ILE A 165 -23.95 22.17 -11.05
C ILE A 165 -24.34 22.36 -9.58
N THR A 166 -25.11 23.42 -9.31
CA THR A 166 -25.79 23.65 -8.03
C THR A 166 -27.17 22.99 -8.03
N LEU A 167 -27.47 22.21 -7.00
CA LEU A 167 -28.69 21.43 -6.81
C LEU A 167 -29.25 21.67 -5.41
N ASN A 168 -30.51 21.32 -5.18
CA ASN A 168 -31.17 21.49 -3.89
C ASN A 168 -31.54 20.14 -3.26
N LEU A 169 -31.14 19.92 -2.01
CA LEU A 169 -31.34 18.68 -1.27
C LEU A 169 -32.82 18.37 -0.98
N GLU A 170 -33.73 19.35 -0.96
CA GLU A 170 -35.17 19.16 -0.78
C GLU A 170 -35.93 19.08 -2.10
N GLU A 171 -35.61 19.98 -3.04
CA GLU A 171 -36.42 20.17 -4.25
C GLU A 171 -36.08 19.17 -5.36
N ASP A 172 -34.83 18.71 -5.45
CA ASP A 172 -34.40 17.75 -6.47
C ASP A 172 -34.67 16.31 -6.03
N ALA A 173 -35.76 15.74 -6.55
CA ALA A 173 -36.27 14.42 -6.14
C ALA A 173 -35.22 13.31 -6.15
N PHE A 174 -34.34 13.24 -7.17
CA PHE A 174 -33.28 12.23 -7.21
C PHE A 174 -32.32 12.37 -6.04
N TRP A 175 -31.84 13.58 -5.77
CA TRP A 175 -30.86 13.82 -4.71
C TRP A 175 -31.49 13.69 -3.33
N ASN A 176 -32.74 14.12 -3.16
CA ASN A 176 -33.50 13.92 -1.94
C ASN A 176 -33.71 12.42 -1.63
N ASP A 177 -34.15 11.64 -2.62
CA ASP A 177 -34.46 10.21 -2.44
C ASP A 177 -33.19 9.37 -2.16
N ASN A 178 -32.02 9.82 -2.60
CA ASN A 178 -30.75 9.09 -2.46
C ASN A 178 -29.82 9.67 -1.37
N TYR A 179 -30.20 10.74 -0.67
CA TYR A 179 -29.39 11.34 0.39
C TYR A 179 -29.23 10.35 1.56
N ILE A 180 -27.99 10.11 1.98
CA ILE A 180 -27.68 9.18 3.08
C ILE A 180 -27.03 9.85 4.29
N GLY A 181 -26.66 11.13 4.19
CA GLY A 181 -26.05 11.88 5.28
C GLY A 181 -24.99 12.86 4.79
N ALA A 182 -24.35 13.51 5.76
CA ALA A 182 -23.23 14.41 5.52
C ALA A 182 -22.13 14.22 6.55
N LYS A 183 -20.91 14.55 6.15
CA LYS A 183 -19.71 14.49 6.98
C LYS A 183 -19.08 15.86 7.13
N ARG A 184 -18.58 16.13 8.34
CA ARG A 184 -17.76 17.29 8.65
C ARG A 184 -16.43 16.84 9.21
N LEU A 185 -15.36 17.26 8.54
CA LEU A 185 -14.01 16.93 8.98
C LEU A 185 -13.74 17.45 10.40
N GLU A 186 -13.04 16.64 11.17
CA GLU A 186 -12.52 17.00 12.47
C GLU A 186 -11.19 17.76 12.35
N GLU A 187 -10.79 18.48 13.40
CA GLU A 187 -9.57 19.33 13.38
C GLU A 187 -8.30 18.50 13.13
N ASN A 188 -8.20 17.32 13.73
CA ASN A 188 -7.08 16.39 13.52
C ASN A 188 -7.04 15.83 12.09
N GLU A 189 -8.19 15.58 11.46
CA GLU A 189 -8.25 15.10 10.07
C GLU A 189 -7.86 16.21 9.10
N ILE A 190 -8.33 17.43 9.33
CA ILE A 190 -7.92 18.61 8.56
C ILE A 190 -6.40 18.79 8.61
N GLU A 191 -5.81 18.71 9.82
CA GLU A 191 -4.36 18.76 9.98
C GLU A 191 -3.67 17.60 9.24
N SER A 192 -4.20 16.38 9.37
CA SER A 192 -3.56 15.19 8.82
C SER A 192 -3.69 15.07 7.30
N LEU A 193 -4.73 15.64 6.69
CA LEU A 193 -4.93 15.64 5.24
C LEU A 193 -4.25 16.83 4.54
N HIS A 194 -3.74 17.80 5.29
CA HIS A 194 -3.02 18.95 4.72
C HIS A 194 -1.51 18.65 4.64
N PRO A 195 -0.90 18.48 3.44
CA PRO A 195 0.50 18.06 3.31
C PRO A 195 1.49 19.02 4.00
N GLY A 196 1.15 20.30 4.08
CA GLY A 196 1.97 21.31 4.77
C GLY A 196 2.21 21.00 6.25
N THR A 197 1.33 20.25 6.92
CA THR A 197 1.47 19.79 8.31
C THR A 197 2.73 18.96 8.51
N TYR A 198 3.18 18.26 7.48
CA TYR A 198 4.29 17.33 7.57
C TYR A 198 5.62 17.91 7.10
N SER A 199 5.64 19.13 6.56
CA SER A 199 6.84 19.76 5.98
C SER A 199 8.02 19.85 6.98
N ASP A 200 7.72 20.16 8.24
CA ASP A 200 8.68 20.26 9.34
C ASP A 200 8.55 19.10 10.36
N HIS A 201 7.97 17.97 9.94
CA HIS A 201 7.73 16.83 10.83
C HIS A 201 9.04 16.29 11.46
N GLU A 202 8.98 15.92 12.75
CA GLU A 202 10.15 15.49 13.52
C GLU A 202 10.77 14.20 12.97
N ASN A 203 9.94 13.23 12.59
CA ASN A 203 10.39 12.02 11.91
C ASN A 203 10.70 12.34 10.44
N PRO A 204 11.93 12.12 9.99
CA PRO A 204 12.31 12.53 8.65
C PRO A 204 11.91 11.53 7.54
N VAL A 205 11.58 10.28 7.88
CA VAL A 205 10.93 9.32 6.96
C VAL A 205 9.58 9.88 6.52
N VAL A 206 8.82 10.46 7.45
CA VAL A 206 7.54 11.12 7.14
C VAL A 206 7.74 12.31 6.21
N ARG A 207 8.77 13.14 6.46
CA ARG A 207 9.09 14.28 5.56
C ARG A 207 9.45 13.82 4.16
N GLU A 208 10.27 12.78 4.05
CA GLU A 208 10.68 12.24 2.76
C GLU A 208 9.50 11.64 2.00
N ALA A 209 8.66 10.86 2.69
CA ALA A 209 7.46 10.26 2.11
C ALA A 209 6.55 11.29 1.42
N MET A 210 6.43 12.49 1.98
CA MET A 210 5.59 13.56 1.43
C MET A 210 6.03 14.06 0.05
N ASN A 211 7.32 13.90 -0.31
CA ASN A 211 7.83 14.28 -1.64
C ASN A 211 7.19 13.46 -2.78
N TYR A 212 6.61 12.31 -2.44
CA TYR A 212 6.03 11.37 -3.38
C TYR A 212 4.51 11.50 -3.52
N LEU A 213 3.86 12.41 -2.78
CA LEU A 213 2.41 12.59 -2.88
C LEU A 213 2.00 12.97 -4.30
N GLY A 214 1.05 12.22 -4.85
CA GLY A 214 0.55 12.37 -6.21
C GLY A 214 1.27 11.54 -7.25
N THR A 215 2.36 10.83 -6.91
CA THR A 215 3.00 9.92 -7.86
C THR A 215 2.04 8.79 -8.24
N PRO A 216 1.82 8.53 -9.54
CA PRO A 216 0.92 7.47 -10.00
C PRO A 216 1.30 6.09 -9.48
N TYR A 217 0.30 5.28 -9.16
CA TYR A 217 0.49 3.88 -8.82
C TYR A 217 0.66 3.03 -10.08
N GLU A 218 1.68 2.17 -10.10
CA GLU A 218 1.85 1.13 -11.11
C GLU A 218 2.23 -0.19 -10.42
N PHE A 219 1.43 -1.25 -10.65
CA PHE A 219 1.72 -2.57 -10.07
C PHE A 219 3.06 -3.11 -10.59
N GLY A 220 4.01 -3.38 -9.69
CA GLY A 220 5.37 -3.76 -10.06
C GLY A 220 6.22 -2.62 -10.59
N GLY A 221 5.71 -1.38 -10.61
CA GLY A 221 6.43 -0.19 -11.04
C GLY A 221 7.63 0.08 -10.13
N ASP A 222 8.74 0.49 -10.73
CA ASP A 222 10.04 0.65 -10.06
C ASP A 222 10.77 1.93 -10.48
N THR A 223 10.00 2.97 -10.82
CA THR A 223 10.49 4.26 -11.30
C THR A 223 9.85 5.41 -10.54
N LEU A 224 10.49 6.58 -10.51
CA LEU A 224 9.93 7.76 -9.83
C LEU A 224 8.70 8.34 -10.56
N GLU A 225 8.50 7.97 -11.83
CA GLU A 225 7.35 8.35 -12.63
C GLU A 225 6.07 7.57 -12.26
N ALA A 226 6.22 6.31 -11.85
CA ALA A 226 5.15 5.46 -11.33
C ALA A 226 5.73 4.24 -10.61
N PHE A 227 5.15 3.89 -9.46
CA PHE A 227 5.63 2.78 -8.62
C PHE A 227 4.53 2.12 -7.79
N ASP A 228 4.83 0.96 -7.21
CA ASP A 228 3.96 0.29 -6.23
C ASP A 228 4.32 0.64 -4.77
N CYS A 229 3.54 0.09 -3.83
CA CYS A 229 3.72 0.32 -2.39
C CYS A 229 5.10 -0.09 -1.88
N SER A 230 5.60 -1.27 -2.27
CA SER A 230 6.90 -1.74 -1.81
C SER A 230 8.06 -0.90 -2.34
N TYR A 231 8.01 -0.45 -3.60
CA TYR A 231 9.03 0.46 -4.14
C TYR A 231 8.96 1.83 -3.46
N PHE A 232 7.77 2.36 -3.20
CA PHE A 232 7.61 3.58 -2.41
C PHE A 232 8.33 3.48 -1.04
N ILE A 233 8.12 2.38 -0.30
CA ILE A 233 8.82 2.16 0.97
C ILE A 233 10.34 2.06 0.75
N GLN A 234 10.81 1.31 -0.27
CA GLN A 234 12.25 1.24 -0.58
C GLN A 234 12.85 2.62 -0.82
N GLU A 235 12.17 3.43 -1.62
CA GLU A 235 12.66 4.73 -2.05
C GLU A 235 12.80 5.68 -0.86
N VAL A 236 11.76 5.80 -0.03
CA VAL A 236 11.78 6.68 1.16
C VAL A 236 12.90 6.30 2.13
N PHE A 237 13.06 5.01 2.40
CA PHE A 237 14.09 4.54 3.33
C PHE A 237 15.50 4.60 2.75
N ARG A 238 15.65 4.40 1.43
CA ARG A 238 16.94 4.57 0.76
C ARG A 238 17.40 6.02 0.79
N GLU A 239 16.54 6.95 0.36
CA GLU A 239 16.92 8.37 0.23
C GLU A 239 17.14 9.03 1.60
N HIS A 240 16.42 8.61 2.64
CA HIS A 240 16.51 9.27 3.94
C HIS A 240 17.38 8.56 4.98
N LYS A 241 17.43 7.22 4.96
CA LYS A 241 18.06 6.43 6.05
C LYS A 241 19.26 5.60 5.58
N ASP A 242 19.61 5.63 4.30
CA ASP A 242 20.58 4.70 3.69
C ASP A 242 20.25 3.23 4.04
N VAL A 243 18.94 2.94 4.08
CA VAL A 243 18.38 1.62 4.36
C VAL A 243 17.87 1.02 3.06
N TYR A 244 18.33 -0.19 2.75
CA TYR A 244 18.01 -0.86 1.49
C TYR A 244 17.13 -2.09 1.72
N LEU A 245 15.83 -1.86 1.63
CA LEU A 245 14.82 -2.89 1.85
C LEU A 245 14.69 -3.84 0.65
N PRO A 246 14.19 -5.07 0.84
CA PRO A 246 13.79 -5.95 -0.26
C PRO A 246 12.73 -5.32 -1.19
N ARG A 247 12.66 -5.78 -2.45
CA ARG A 247 11.72 -5.23 -3.45
C ARG A 247 10.27 -5.64 -3.24
N VAL A 248 10.04 -6.81 -2.65
CA VAL A 248 8.70 -7.41 -2.49
C VAL A 248 8.16 -7.09 -1.10
N THR A 249 6.90 -6.65 -1.00
CA THR A 249 6.24 -6.26 0.26
C THR A 249 6.38 -7.31 1.36
N LEU A 250 6.09 -8.58 1.05
CA LEU A 250 6.26 -9.70 1.99
C LEU A 250 7.69 -9.75 2.54
N ASN A 251 8.69 -9.67 1.67
CA ASN A 251 10.08 -9.74 2.09
C ASN A 251 10.51 -8.53 2.94
N GLN A 252 9.89 -7.37 2.74
CA GLN A 252 10.10 -6.22 3.63
C GLN A 252 9.52 -6.45 5.02
N PHE A 253 8.37 -7.14 5.10
CA PHE A 253 7.77 -7.53 6.38
C PHE A 253 8.60 -8.58 7.14
N GLU A 254 9.50 -9.29 6.47
CA GLU A 254 10.35 -10.27 7.13
C GLU A 254 11.65 -9.69 7.72
N VAL A 255 11.91 -8.39 7.52
CA VAL A 255 13.11 -7.70 8.03
C VAL A 255 12.74 -6.57 8.98
N GLY A 256 13.74 -5.99 9.66
CA GLY A 256 13.54 -4.89 10.61
C GLY A 256 13.07 -5.34 12.00
N GLU A 257 12.86 -4.36 12.87
CA GLU A 257 12.30 -4.54 14.22
C GLU A 257 10.78 -4.68 14.13
N ASP A 258 10.23 -5.73 14.75
CA ASP A 258 8.79 -5.89 14.98
C ASP A 258 8.30 -4.86 16.01
N ILE A 259 7.26 -4.11 15.66
CA ILE A 259 6.66 -3.10 16.52
C ILE A 259 5.29 -3.56 17.01
N GLU A 260 5.12 -3.58 18.33
CA GLU A 260 3.82 -3.81 18.98
C GLU A 260 2.86 -2.64 18.69
N GLU A 261 1.57 -2.92 18.58
CA GLU A 261 0.56 -1.94 18.14
C GLU A 261 0.55 -0.65 19.00
N ASP A 262 0.68 -0.78 20.32
CA ASP A 262 0.73 0.33 21.27
C ASP A 262 2.03 1.18 21.15
N ASP A 263 3.06 0.66 20.50
CA ASP A 263 4.39 1.29 20.32
C ASP A 263 4.60 1.85 18.90
N ILE A 264 3.58 1.76 18.03
CA ILE A 264 3.60 2.34 16.68
C ILE A 264 3.73 3.86 16.78
N ARG A 265 4.68 4.41 16.03
CA ARG A 265 4.93 5.85 15.96
C ARG A 265 5.13 6.33 14.52
N PRO A 266 4.95 7.63 14.23
CA PRO A 266 5.18 8.15 12.90
C PRO A 266 6.56 7.75 12.35
N GLY A 267 6.57 7.29 11.09
CA GLY A 267 7.74 6.75 10.38
C GLY A 267 7.91 5.23 10.44
N ASP A 268 7.13 4.52 11.27
CA ASP A 268 7.02 3.07 11.18
C ASP A 268 6.22 2.68 9.92
N VAL A 269 6.51 1.50 9.38
CA VAL A 269 5.80 0.97 8.20
C VAL A 269 4.76 -0.03 8.65
N LEU A 270 3.51 0.23 8.28
CA LEU A 270 2.37 -0.64 8.51
C LEU A 270 2.23 -1.61 7.33
N TYR A 271 2.00 -2.88 7.63
CA TYR A 271 1.79 -3.94 6.65
C TYR A 271 0.40 -4.52 6.80
N PHE A 272 -0.20 -4.84 5.65
CA PHE A 272 -1.58 -5.30 5.56
C PHE A 272 -1.71 -6.51 4.63
N SER A 273 -2.64 -7.40 4.93
CA SER A 273 -3.02 -8.54 4.11
C SER A 273 -4.28 -8.24 3.31
N ASP A 274 -4.49 -8.91 2.17
CA ASP A 274 -5.72 -8.86 1.39
C ASP A 274 -6.17 -7.48 0.84
N ILE A 275 -5.35 -6.45 1.02
CA ILE A 275 -5.53 -5.11 0.46
C ILE A 275 -5.03 -5.06 -0.98
N ASP A 276 -5.79 -4.42 -1.88
CA ASP A 276 -5.38 -4.01 -3.24
C ASP A 276 -4.75 -5.12 -4.13
N ALA A 277 -4.87 -6.39 -3.75
CA ALA A 277 -4.31 -7.53 -4.47
C ALA A 277 -5.19 -7.98 -5.63
N ALA A 278 -4.58 -8.37 -6.76
CA ALA A 278 -5.31 -9.05 -7.83
C ALA A 278 -5.71 -10.46 -7.35
N ASP A 279 -6.95 -10.87 -7.64
CA ASP A 279 -7.57 -12.13 -7.16
C ASP A 279 -6.78 -13.41 -7.48
N ASP A 280 -5.87 -13.38 -8.45
CA ASP A 280 -5.16 -14.56 -8.94
C ASP A 280 -3.79 -14.83 -8.28
N MET A 281 -3.36 -13.99 -7.34
CA MET A 281 -2.07 -14.14 -6.63
C MET A 281 -2.20 -14.38 -5.12
N ARG A 282 -3.42 -14.62 -4.60
CA ARG A 282 -3.68 -14.75 -3.16
C ARG A 282 -3.35 -16.14 -2.61
N GLU A 283 -2.40 -16.22 -1.67
CA GLU A 283 -2.54 -17.11 -0.52
C GLU A 283 -3.21 -16.32 0.62
N ASP A 284 -4.27 -16.87 1.22
CA ASP A 284 -5.02 -16.18 2.30
C ASP A 284 -4.09 -15.76 3.45
N GLY A 285 -4.15 -14.48 3.83
CA GLY A 285 -3.38 -13.91 4.94
C GLY A 285 -1.92 -13.53 4.62
N GLU A 286 -1.51 -13.57 3.35
CA GLU A 286 -0.21 -13.04 2.93
C GLU A 286 -0.20 -11.50 2.94
N VAL A 287 0.94 -10.89 3.30
CA VAL A 287 1.12 -9.43 3.27
C VAL A 287 1.12 -8.95 1.82
N THR A 288 0.15 -8.12 1.46
CA THR A 288 -0.03 -7.60 0.09
C THR A 288 0.27 -6.12 -0.05
N HIS A 289 0.22 -5.36 1.05
CA HIS A 289 0.31 -3.91 1.01
C HIS A 289 1.09 -3.31 2.18
N ALA A 290 1.62 -2.11 1.97
CA ALA A 290 2.35 -1.37 3.00
C ALA A 290 2.15 0.15 2.88
N GLY A 291 2.26 0.84 4.01
CA GLY A 291 2.22 2.31 4.09
C GLY A 291 3.00 2.84 5.30
N ILE A 292 3.46 4.09 5.22
CA ILE A 292 4.22 4.73 6.29
C ILE A 292 3.23 5.43 7.23
N TYR A 293 3.23 5.06 8.50
CA TYR A 293 2.38 5.71 9.50
C TYR A 293 2.83 7.16 9.72
N VAL A 294 1.88 8.09 9.75
CA VAL A 294 2.16 9.52 9.94
C VAL A 294 1.55 10.09 11.22
N GLY A 295 0.87 9.25 12.02
CA GLY A 295 0.16 9.67 13.23
C GLY A 295 -1.34 9.85 12.99
N ASN A 296 -2.11 10.06 14.07
CA ASN A 296 -3.55 10.36 14.03
C ASN A 296 -4.41 9.36 13.24
N ASN A 297 -4.01 8.09 13.18
CA ASN A 297 -4.64 7.06 12.33
C ASN A 297 -4.57 7.37 10.83
N PHE A 298 -3.50 8.03 10.38
CA PHE A 298 -3.21 8.23 8.98
C PHE A 298 -1.92 7.54 8.58
N MET A 299 -1.86 7.17 7.31
CA MET A 299 -0.64 6.72 6.65
C MET A 299 -0.49 7.40 5.29
N ILE A 300 0.74 7.41 4.79
CA ILE A 300 1.03 7.69 3.39
C ILE A 300 1.41 6.39 2.67
N HIS A 301 0.81 6.16 1.50
CA HIS A 301 1.06 4.94 0.72
C HIS A 301 0.81 5.18 -0.77
N ALA A 302 1.46 4.38 -1.62
CA ALA A 302 1.09 4.23 -3.02
C ALA A 302 -0.17 3.35 -3.10
N SER A 303 -1.31 3.93 -3.44
CA SER A 303 -2.62 3.29 -3.41
C SER A 303 -3.01 2.76 -4.79
N ARG A 304 -3.39 1.48 -4.89
CA ARG A 304 -3.94 0.97 -6.16
C ARG A 304 -5.35 1.49 -6.40
N THR A 305 -6.17 1.48 -5.34
CA THR A 305 -7.58 1.90 -5.41
C THR A 305 -7.72 3.38 -5.75
N GLU A 306 -6.77 4.20 -5.30
CA GLU A 306 -6.78 5.65 -5.55
C GLU A 306 -5.85 6.05 -6.71
N GLU A 307 -5.17 5.06 -7.30
CA GLU A 307 -4.29 5.16 -8.46
C GLU A 307 -3.07 6.09 -8.28
N MET A 308 -2.75 6.48 -7.04
CA MET A 308 -1.69 7.41 -6.71
C MET A 308 -1.17 7.27 -5.28
N THR A 309 -0.04 7.90 -5.00
CA THR A 309 0.48 8.06 -3.64
C THR A 309 -0.29 9.14 -2.90
N GLN A 310 -0.87 8.78 -1.75
CA GLN A 310 -1.75 9.68 -1.01
C GLN A 310 -1.69 9.45 0.50
N ILE A 311 -2.32 10.36 1.23
CA ILE A 311 -2.57 10.25 2.66
C ILE A 311 -3.96 9.60 2.84
N SER A 312 -4.02 8.53 3.62
CA SER A 312 -5.26 7.76 3.85
C SER A 312 -5.52 7.59 5.33
N PHE A 313 -6.78 7.72 5.72
CA PHE A 313 -7.26 7.38 7.06
C PHE A 313 -7.34 5.86 7.22
N LEU A 314 -6.86 5.36 8.35
CA LEU A 314 -6.87 3.95 8.73
C LEU A 314 -8.22 3.60 9.35
N ASN A 315 -9.25 3.55 8.49
CA ASN A 315 -10.61 3.12 8.84
C ASN A 315 -10.68 1.63 9.25
N ASP A 316 -11.89 1.15 9.52
CA ASP A 316 -12.14 -0.25 9.92
C ASP A 316 -11.57 -1.26 8.90
N TYR A 317 -11.68 -0.98 7.59
CA TYR A 317 -11.12 -1.84 6.54
C TYR A 317 -9.60 -2.02 6.69
N TRP A 318 -8.85 -0.96 6.98
CA TRP A 318 -7.42 -1.07 7.24
C TRP A 318 -7.13 -1.82 8.54
N SER A 319 -7.91 -1.57 9.59
CA SER A 319 -7.72 -2.21 10.90
C SER A 319 -7.99 -3.73 10.87
N GLU A 320 -9.01 -4.17 10.13
CA GLU A 320 -9.36 -5.59 9.99
C GLU A 320 -8.31 -6.39 9.21
N ASN A 321 -7.54 -5.71 8.37
CA ASN A 321 -6.53 -6.29 7.49
C ASN A 321 -5.09 -5.99 7.94
N PHE A 322 -4.92 -5.36 9.10
CA PHE A 322 -3.60 -5.05 9.65
C PHE A 322 -2.84 -6.34 10.04
N THR A 323 -1.63 -6.50 9.50
CA THR A 323 -0.79 -7.66 9.77
C THR A 323 0.29 -7.37 10.82
N GLY A 324 0.86 -6.17 10.80
CA GLY A 324 1.89 -5.77 11.76
C GLY A 324 2.64 -4.51 11.32
N ALA A 325 3.53 -4.03 12.19
CA ALA A 325 4.34 -2.85 11.94
C ALA A 325 5.84 -3.14 12.04
N LYS A 326 6.64 -2.47 11.20
CA LYS A 326 8.10 -2.59 11.19
C LYS A 326 8.79 -1.26 11.33
N ARG A 327 9.97 -1.30 11.97
CA ARG A 327 10.90 -0.18 12.07
C ARG A 327 12.27 -0.60 11.57
N PHE A 328 12.90 0.28 10.79
CA PHE A 328 14.15 -0.04 10.07
C PHE A 328 15.36 0.82 10.52
N ASP A 329 15.28 1.50 11.67
CA ASP A 329 16.34 2.40 12.16
C ASP A 329 17.70 1.70 12.31
N ASP A 330 17.71 0.42 12.69
CA ASP A 330 18.93 -0.36 12.93
C ASP A 330 19.54 -0.96 11.65
N MET A 331 18.91 -0.79 10.48
CA MET A 331 19.35 -1.37 9.20
C MET A 331 20.17 -0.41 8.32
N THR A 332 20.47 0.79 8.83
CA THR A 332 21.20 1.81 8.07
C THR A 332 22.62 1.34 7.71
N LEU A 333 23.06 1.63 6.49
CA LEU A 333 24.45 1.41 6.08
C LEU A 333 25.35 2.62 6.40
N ASP A 334 24.80 3.72 6.91
CA ASP A 334 25.57 4.86 7.38
C ASP A 334 26.45 4.46 8.57
N GLY A 335 27.77 4.64 8.42
CA GLY A 335 28.73 4.23 9.43
C GLY A 335 28.87 2.71 9.58
N ALA A 336 28.44 1.94 8.56
CA ALA A 336 28.72 0.52 8.46
C ALA A 336 30.24 0.25 8.40
N ALA A 337 30.59 -1.03 8.42
CA ALA A 337 31.98 -1.45 8.30
C ALA A 337 32.58 -0.95 6.96
N PRO A 338 33.88 -0.57 6.91
CA PRO A 338 34.49 0.10 5.75
C PRO A 338 34.23 -0.57 4.39
N ALA A 339 34.27 -1.91 4.32
CA ALA A 339 34.00 -2.61 3.06
C ALA A 339 32.51 -2.58 2.69
N VAL A 340 31.59 -2.51 3.64
CA VAL A 340 30.15 -2.38 3.36
C VAL A 340 29.82 -0.98 2.86
N GLU A 341 30.36 0.06 3.49
CA GLU A 341 30.19 1.45 3.05
C GLU A 341 30.77 1.66 1.65
N GLU A 342 31.98 1.16 1.40
CA GLU A 342 32.59 1.19 0.07
C GLU A 342 31.75 0.40 -0.95
N ALA A 343 31.26 -0.80 -0.60
CA ALA A 343 30.39 -1.60 -1.47
C ALA A 343 29.08 -0.88 -1.83
N ALA A 344 28.42 -0.25 -0.85
CA ALA A 344 27.17 0.48 -1.04
C ALA A 344 27.35 1.68 -1.99
N SER A 345 28.50 2.36 -1.93
CA SER A 345 28.82 3.48 -2.82
C SER A 345 28.86 3.14 -4.32
N HIS A 346 28.90 1.84 -4.66
CA HIS A 346 28.92 1.32 -6.02
C HIS A 346 27.58 0.73 -6.48
N LEU A 347 26.51 0.84 -5.70
CA LEU A 347 25.18 0.36 -6.09
C LEU A 347 24.76 0.96 -7.44
N ASN A 348 24.03 0.17 -8.23
CA ASN A 348 23.59 0.48 -9.59
C ASN A 348 24.70 0.57 -10.65
N ILE A 349 25.98 0.40 -10.30
CA ILE A 349 27.02 0.27 -11.31
C ILE A 349 26.77 -1.00 -12.14
N PRO A 350 26.80 -0.92 -13.49
CA PRO A 350 26.47 -2.06 -14.34
C PRO A 350 27.38 -3.27 -14.14
N TYR A 351 26.83 -4.45 -14.42
CA TYR A 351 27.63 -5.67 -14.49
C TYR A 351 28.45 -5.70 -15.78
N ALA A 352 29.69 -6.17 -15.65
CA ALA A 352 30.55 -6.49 -16.78
C ALA A 352 31.29 -7.80 -16.49
N SER A 353 31.18 -8.79 -17.38
CA SER A 353 31.73 -10.13 -17.16
C SER A 353 33.24 -10.16 -16.88
N GLY A 354 34.01 -9.20 -17.41
CA GLY A 354 35.44 -9.02 -17.12
C GLY A 354 35.76 -7.79 -16.27
N GLY A 355 34.74 -7.12 -15.75
CA GLY A 355 34.85 -5.85 -15.06
C GLY A 355 35.37 -6.00 -13.64
N ASN A 356 36.20 -5.05 -13.22
CA ASN A 356 36.79 -4.96 -11.90
C ASN A 356 36.96 -3.50 -11.44
N HIS A 357 36.24 -2.57 -12.07
CA HIS A 357 36.38 -1.14 -11.82
C HIS A 357 35.06 -0.40 -12.10
N PRO A 358 34.71 0.65 -11.32
CA PRO A 358 33.46 1.40 -11.49
C PRO A 358 33.18 1.91 -12.91
N GLU A 359 34.24 2.35 -13.61
CA GLU A 359 34.14 2.89 -14.97
C GLU A 359 33.78 1.85 -16.04
N GLU A 360 34.11 0.58 -15.80
CA GLU A 360 33.88 -0.51 -16.75
C GLU A 360 32.70 -1.40 -16.34
N GLY A 361 32.27 -1.30 -15.08
CA GLY A 361 31.39 -2.23 -14.41
C GLY A 361 32.15 -3.34 -13.69
N PHE A 362 31.39 -4.23 -13.07
CA PHE A 362 31.97 -5.29 -12.23
C PHE A 362 31.41 -6.67 -12.54
N ASN A 363 32.24 -7.70 -12.35
CA ASN A 363 31.78 -9.05 -12.03
C ASN A 363 31.89 -9.29 -10.50
N PRO A 364 31.31 -10.39 -9.95
CA PRO A 364 31.32 -10.64 -8.49
C PRO A 364 32.70 -10.59 -7.84
N ILE A 365 33.69 -11.29 -8.40
CA ILE A 365 35.03 -11.36 -7.81
C ILE A 365 35.77 -10.02 -7.92
N GLY A 366 35.63 -9.33 -9.05
CA GLY A 366 36.22 -8.03 -9.31
C GLY A 366 35.64 -6.97 -8.38
N PHE A 367 34.33 -7.02 -8.12
CA PHE A 367 33.66 -6.16 -7.14
C PHE A 367 34.22 -6.36 -5.74
N VAL A 368 34.18 -7.59 -5.23
CA VAL A 368 34.66 -7.90 -3.87
C VAL A 368 36.13 -7.53 -3.70
N SER A 369 36.98 -7.85 -4.68
CA SER A 369 38.40 -7.51 -4.63
C SER A 369 38.64 -6.00 -4.62
N TYR A 370 37.93 -5.25 -5.47
CA TYR A 370 38.03 -3.80 -5.55
C TYR A 370 37.63 -3.15 -4.23
N VAL A 371 36.49 -3.57 -3.67
CA VAL A 371 35.96 -3.02 -2.43
C VAL A 371 36.94 -3.22 -1.28
N TYR A 372 37.48 -4.43 -1.08
CA TYR A 372 38.42 -4.67 0.03
C TYR A 372 39.73 -3.89 -0.12
N GLU A 373 40.21 -3.74 -1.37
CA GLU A 373 41.39 -2.92 -1.64
C GLU A 373 41.13 -1.45 -1.31
N LYS A 374 39.97 -0.91 -1.70
CA LYS A 374 39.60 0.49 -1.47
C LYS A 374 39.27 0.81 -0.01
N ALA A 375 38.54 -0.08 0.66
CA ALA A 375 38.23 0.01 2.08
C ALA A 375 39.49 -0.15 2.97
N GLY A 376 40.60 -0.64 2.41
CA GLY A 376 41.84 -0.86 3.16
C GLY A 376 41.74 -2.04 4.14
N THR A 377 40.76 -2.93 3.96
CA THR A 377 40.49 -4.09 4.83
C THR A 377 41.39 -5.28 4.50
N GLY A 378 42.12 -5.24 3.38
CA GLY A 378 43.17 -6.20 3.05
C GLY A 378 43.36 -6.42 1.56
N THR A 379 44.31 -7.29 1.21
CA THR A 379 44.45 -7.76 -0.18
C THR A 379 43.87 -9.15 -0.27
N LEU A 380 42.82 -9.29 -1.06
CA LEU A 380 42.16 -10.56 -1.31
C LEU A 380 42.82 -11.35 -2.45
N PRO A 381 42.71 -12.69 -2.44
CA PRO A 381 43.02 -13.53 -3.59
C PRO A 381 42.24 -13.14 -4.85
N SER A 382 42.79 -13.47 -6.02
CA SER A 382 42.25 -13.03 -7.32
C SER A 382 41.11 -13.89 -7.90
N THR A 383 40.75 -15.01 -7.26
CA THR A 383 39.65 -15.88 -7.72
C THR A 383 38.72 -16.25 -6.58
N ALA A 384 37.46 -16.54 -6.91
CA ALA A 384 36.44 -16.91 -5.92
C ALA A 384 36.76 -18.24 -5.22
N GLU A 385 37.38 -19.19 -5.91
CA GLU A 385 37.83 -20.46 -5.33
C GLU A 385 38.94 -20.24 -4.30
N GLN A 386 39.89 -19.36 -4.61
CA GLN A 386 40.98 -19.03 -3.68
C GLN A 386 40.44 -18.33 -2.43
N LEU A 387 39.46 -17.44 -2.59
CA LEU A 387 38.75 -16.85 -1.45
C LEU A 387 38.11 -17.96 -0.60
N TRP A 388 37.32 -18.84 -1.23
CA TRP A 388 36.65 -19.92 -0.54
C TRP A 388 37.61 -20.87 0.22
N GLU A 389 38.79 -21.14 -0.34
CA GLU A 389 39.78 -22.04 0.28
C GLU A 389 40.62 -21.37 1.37
N SER A 390 40.82 -20.05 1.31
CA SER A 390 41.76 -19.34 2.20
C SER A 390 41.13 -18.62 3.38
N GLY A 391 39.85 -18.23 3.28
CA GLY A 391 39.16 -17.57 4.38
C GLY A 391 38.77 -18.52 5.51
N ASN A 392 38.50 -17.96 6.70
CA ASN A 392 37.97 -18.73 7.82
C ASN A 392 36.48 -18.98 7.61
N ALA A 393 36.02 -20.22 7.74
CA ALA A 393 34.60 -20.53 7.62
C ALA A 393 33.77 -19.85 8.72
N VAL A 394 32.66 -19.23 8.32
CA VAL A 394 31.69 -18.59 9.22
C VAL A 394 30.35 -19.29 9.06
N GLU A 395 29.74 -19.68 10.18
CA GLU A 395 28.36 -20.19 10.20
C GLU A 395 27.39 -19.03 9.99
N LYS A 396 26.24 -19.29 9.37
CA LYS A 396 25.30 -18.25 8.94
C LYS A 396 24.85 -17.37 10.11
N GLU A 397 24.60 -17.98 11.26
CA GLU A 397 24.14 -17.32 12.49
C GLU A 397 25.22 -16.44 13.13
N ASN A 398 26.47 -16.55 12.67
CA ASN A 398 27.63 -15.80 13.16
C ASN A 398 28.18 -14.81 12.12
N LEU A 399 27.42 -14.56 11.05
CA LEU A 399 27.76 -13.59 10.03
C LEU A 399 27.91 -12.19 10.64
N GLN A 400 28.92 -11.48 10.17
CA GLN A 400 29.20 -10.09 10.52
C GLN A 400 29.39 -9.29 9.25
N PRO A 401 29.08 -7.98 9.27
CA PRO A 401 29.45 -7.07 8.19
C PRO A 401 30.91 -7.30 7.75
N GLU A 402 31.16 -7.26 6.44
CA GLU A 402 32.44 -7.63 5.80
C GLU A 402 32.78 -9.13 5.77
N ASP A 403 31.87 -10.02 6.13
CA ASP A 403 32.01 -11.42 5.72
C ASP A 403 31.69 -11.56 4.23
N ILE A 404 32.41 -12.44 3.54
CA ILE A 404 32.13 -12.77 2.15
C ILE A 404 31.18 -13.96 2.12
N VAL A 405 29.98 -13.75 1.60
CA VAL A 405 28.99 -14.81 1.35
C VAL A 405 29.20 -15.38 -0.05
N PHE A 406 28.98 -16.69 -0.21
CA PHE A 406 29.20 -17.39 -1.48
C PHE A 406 27.93 -18.09 -1.92
N PHE A 407 27.70 -18.02 -3.23
CA PHE A 407 26.59 -18.70 -3.89
C PHE A 407 27.10 -19.60 -5.03
N ASP A 408 26.38 -20.69 -5.28
CA ASP A 408 26.62 -21.58 -6.42
C ASP A 408 26.10 -20.93 -7.71
N GLY A 409 27.00 -20.45 -8.57
CA GLY A 409 26.66 -19.89 -9.87
C GLY A 409 26.64 -20.92 -11.02
N GLU A 410 26.47 -22.21 -10.71
CA GLU A 410 26.58 -23.40 -11.57
C GLU A 410 27.97 -23.67 -12.16
N THR A 411 28.64 -22.62 -12.63
CA THR A 411 29.93 -22.69 -13.33
C THR A 411 31.08 -22.17 -12.47
N ASN A 412 30.82 -21.18 -11.62
CA ASN A 412 31.79 -20.55 -10.72
C ASN A 412 31.09 -20.13 -9.42
N LEU A 413 31.88 -19.91 -8.38
CA LEU A 413 31.37 -19.31 -7.15
C LEU A 413 31.08 -17.81 -7.35
N LEU A 414 29.96 -17.35 -6.80
CA LEU A 414 29.57 -15.95 -6.81
C LEU A 414 29.78 -15.36 -5.40
N PRO A 415 30.86 -14.62 -5.14
CA PRO A 415 31.04 -13.94 -3.87
C PRO A 415 30.23 -12.64 -3.80
N GLY A 416 29.69 -12.34 -2.63
CA GLY A 416 29.10 -11.06 -2.25
C GLY A 416 29.58 -10.62 -0.87
N ILE A 417 29.38 -9.35 -0.52
CA ILE A 417 29.80 -8.78 0.77
C ILE A 417 28.59 -8.71 1.67
N TYR A 418 28.64 -9.37 2.83
CA TYR A 418 27.59 -9.30 3.83
C TYR A 418 27.54 -7.90 4.45
N ALA A 419 26.34 -7.30 4.43
CA ALA A 419 26.08 -5.95 4.90
C ALA A 419 25.49 -5.91 6.32
N GLY A 420 25.03 -7.06 6.86
CA GLY A 420 24.27 -7.13 8.10
C GLY A 420 22.78 -7.40 7.84
N HIS A 421 22.02 -7.78 8.87
CA HIS A 421 20.56 -8.02 8.79
C HIS A 421 20.14 -8.93 7.63
N ASP A 422 20.95 -9.97 7.38
CA ASP A 422 20.77 -10.90 6.27
C ASP A 422 20.80 -10.28 4.87
N LEU A 423 21.27 -9.03 4.77
CA LEU A 423 21.54 -8.35 3.52
C LEU A 423 22.98 -8.56 3.07
N PHE A 424 23.17 -8.64 1.75
CA PHE A 424 24.48 -8.69 1.12
C PHE A 424 24.49 -7.94 -0.21
N ILE A 425 25.65 -7.40 -0.59
CA ILE A 425 25.87 -6.64 -1.81
C ILE A 425 26.65 -7.51 -2.81
N ILE A 426 26.15 -7.61 -4.03
CA ILE A 426 26.71 -8.49 -5.07
C ILE A 426 26.57 -7.87 -6.47
N ALA A 427 27.50 -8.21 -7.36
CA ALA A 427 27.40 -7.88 -8.78
C ALA A 427 26.61 -8.94 -9.55
N THR A 428 25.57 -8.56 -10.29
CA THR A 428 24.70 -9.49 -11.03
C THR A 428 24.48 -9.06 -12.47
N PRO A 429 24.42 -9.99 -13.45
CA PRO A 429 24.17 -9.64 -14.85
C PRO A 429 22.90 -8.84 -15.10
N SER A 430 21.85 -9.06 -14.31
CA SER A 430 20.55 -8.41 -14.49
C SER A 430 20.47 -7.02 -13.87
N SER A 431 21.18 -6.78 -12.76
CA SER A 431 20.94 -5.62 -11.90
C SER A 431 22.20 -4.85 -11.54
N GLY A 432 23.36 -5.22 -12.09
CA GLY A 432 24.63 -4.62 -11.71
C GLY A 432 24.97 -4.90 -10.25
N ILE A 433 25.66 -3.96 -9.59
CA ILE A 433 25.87 -3.98 -8.15
C ILE A 433 24.56 -3.70 -7.44
N THR A 434 24.14 -4.65 -6.61
CA THR A 434 22.81 -4.63 -6.03
C THR A 434 22.82 -5.33 -4.67
N ILE A 435 21.87 -4.97 -3.81
CA ILE A 435 21.71 -5.57 -2.49
C ILE A 435 20.57 -6.58 -2.49
N ARG A 436 20.75 -7.69 -1.78
CA ARG A 436 19.82 -8.82 -1.73
C ARG A 436 19.71 -9.36 -0.31
N HIS A 437 18.57 -9.96 -0.01
CA HIS A 437 18.36 -10.73 1.22
C HIS A 437 18.85 -12.17 1.04
N LEU A 438 19.52 -12.73 2.04
CA LEU A 438 20.03 -14.11 2.02
C LEU A 438 18.90 -15.13 2.00
N GLU A 439 17.80 -14.88 2.70
CA GLU A 439 16.70 -15.85 2.85
C GLU A 439 15.55 -15.64 1.87
N TYR A 440 15.28 -14.38 1.52
CA TYR A 440 14.06 -14.00 0.82
C TYR A 440 14.33 -13.56 -0.62
N SER A 441 15.54 -13.81 -1.12
CA SER A 441 15.82 -13.66 -2.54
C SER A 441 15.47 -14.95 -3.27
N ASP A 442 14.53 -14.87 -4.22
CA ASP A 442 14.07 -15.99 -5.05
C ASP A 442 15.22 -16.76 -5.73
N TYR A 443 16.31 -16.06 -6.06
CA TYR A 443 17.46 -16.66 -6.74
C TYR A 443 18.57 -17.08 -5.76
N PHE A 444 18.90 -16.25 -4.78
CA PHE A 444 20.12 -16.45 -3.99
C PHE A 444 19.93 -17.36 -2.77
N SER A 445 18.71 -17.49 -2.25
CA SER A 445 18.43 -18.29 -1.05
C SER A 445 18.82 -19.76 -1.24
N ASP A 446 18.38 -20.37 -2.34
CA ASP A 446 18.70 -21.76 -2.69
C ASP A 446 20.16 -21.99 -3.09
N LEU A 447 20.86 -20.92 -3.47
CA LEU A 447 22.23 -20.98 -3.97
C LEU A 447 23.27 -20.72 -2.89
N TYR A 448 22.87 -20.29 -1.68
CA TYR A 448 23.81 -19.99 -0.60
C TYR A 448 24.57 -21.25 -0.16
N ILE A 449 25.90 -21.22 -0.27
CA ILE A 449 26.76 -22.36 0.10
C ILE A 449 27.58 -22.14 1.37
N GLY A 450 27.66 -20.89 1.86
CA GLY A 450 28.36 -20.54 3.09
C GLY A 450 29.12 -19.22 3.00
N ALA A 451 29.88 -18.89 4.06
CA ALA A 451 30.60 -17.65 4.16
C ALA A 451 32.05 -17.81 4.65
N ARG A 452 32.84 -16.74 4.42
CA ARG A 452 34.25 -16.63 4.80
C ARG A 452 34.58 -15.27 5.40
N ARG A 453 35.41 -15.27 6.44
CA ARG A 453 36.00 -14.08 7.07
C ARG A 453 37.50 -13.99 6.80
N PHE A 454 37.98 -12.77 6.57
CA PHE A 454 39.37 -12.45 6.22
C PHE A 454 40.04 -11.53 7.23
#